data_AF-A0AAV6HGC3-F1
#
_entry.id   AF-A0AAV6HGC3-F1
#
_cell.length_a   1.000
_cell.length_b   1.000
_cell.length_c   1.000
_cell.angle_alpha   90.00
_cell.angle_beta   90.00
_cell.angle_gamma   90.00
#
_symmetry.space_group_name_H-M   'P 1'
#
loop_
_entity.id
_entity.type
_entity.pdbx_description
1 polymer ?
#
loop_
_entity_poly.entity_id
_entity_poly.type
_entity_poly.pdbx_seq_one_letter_code
_entity_poly.pdbx_strand_id
1 'polypeptide(L)'
;MVSEEGTSEKVMADDEFTCDLFRFLQLLCEGHNNDFQNYLRTQTGSTTTINVIICTVDYLLRLQESISDFYWYYSGKEIIDEPGKKNFSKAMTVAKQIFNSLTEYIQGPCTGNQQSLAHSRLWDAIVGFLHVFAHMMMKLAQDSSQIGLLKELLDLQKDMVVMLLSLLEGNVVNGTIARQMVDMLVESSSNVEMILKFFDMFLKLKDIVASDAFRDYVTDPRGLISKKDFQKAMDSQKQYTPSEIQFLLSCSEADENDMINFEEFANRFQEPAKDIGFNIAVLLTNLSEHVPHDARLKNFLEQAESVINYFRPFLGRIEIMGASRKIERIYFEISEVNRNQWEMPQVKESKRQFIFDVVNEGGESEKMELFVNFCEDTIFEMNIASQISEQDEGGAEEEDDEPEGGAEGGAEEGGGEDGQSESSLAFADFNSAFQLPGHVHAQQFPRAVPGAMQDDAEGDGGGLGHTLFGGGLVEGAKNITVTEILASMPTPREDEVHGDGREASRKEVEAGHERMHGPGRGEEEEEDSQT
;
A
#
# COMPACT_ATOMS: atom_id res chain seq x y z
N MET A 1 11.82 31.30 -21.58
CA MET A 1 11.85 32.77 -21.35
C MET A 1 11.59 33.00 -19.88
N VAL A 2 12.29 33.95 -19.25
CA VAL A 2 11.78 34.97 -18.30
C VAL A 2 12.98 35.57 -17.57
N SER A 3 13.06 36.91 -17.65
CA SER A 3 13.97 37.79 -16.91
C SER A 3 13.57 37.89 -15.44
N GLU A 4 14.59 38.11 -14.61
CA GLU A 4 14.55 38.30 -13.15
C GLU A 4 13.54 39.38 -12.71
N GLU A 5 12.99 39.16 -11.51
CA GLU A 5 12.18 40.10 -10.70
C GLU A 5 10.78 40.45 -11.25
N GLY A 6 9.78 39.58 -11.01
CA GLY A 6 8.37 40.01 -11.02
C GLY A 6 7.25 39.04 -11.45
N THR A 7 7.46 37.72 -11.50
CA THR A 7 6.48 36.79 -12.15
C THR A 7 6.10 35.53 -11.36
N SER A 8 6.16 35.54 -10.02
CA SER A 8 5.59 34.42 -9.24
C SER A 8 4.08 34.24 -9.45
N GLU A 9 3.33 35.27 -9.87
CA GLU A 9 1.89 35.18 -10.15
C GLU A 9 1.55 34.70 -11.57
N LYS A 10 2.52 34.49 -12.48
CA LYS A 10 2.22 34.20 -13.89
C LYS A 10 2.29 32.73 -14.30
N VAL A 11 2.93 31.87 -13.50
CA VAL A 11 3.06 30.44 -13.82
C VAL A 11 1.91 29.69 -13.16
N MET A 12 1.08 29.01 -13.97
CA MET A 12 -0.11 28.30 -13.49
C MET A 12 -1.02 29.19 -12.63
N ALA A 13 -1.41 30.35 -13.16
CA ALA A 13 -2.27 31.31 -12.45
C ALA A 13 -3.73 30.80 -12.26
N ASP A 14 -4.07 29.74 -12.98
CA ASP A 14 -5.36 29.04 -12.99
C ASP A 14 -5.29 27.68 -12.28
N ASP A 15 -4.30 27.46 -11.42
CA ASP A 15 -4.14 26.21 -10.67
C ASP A 15 -5.35 25.92 -9.78
N GLU A 16 -5.82 26.91 -9.01
CA GLU A 16 -7.01 26.77 -8.17
C GLU A 16 -8.26 26.42 -9.01
N PHE A 17 -8.49 27.17 -10.08
CA PHE A 17 -9.64 26.94 -10.96
C PHE A 17 -9.58 25.56 -11.65
N THR A 18 -8.39 25.14 -12.08
CA THR A 18 -8.20 23.84 -12.72
C THR A 18 -8.43 22.70 -11.74
N CYS A 19 -7.92 22.83 -10.51
CA CYS A 19 -8.19 21.88 -9.44
C CYS A 19 -9.69 21.79 -9.15
N ASP A 20 -10.38 22.92 -9.00
CA ASP A 20 -11.82 22.96 -8.76
C ASP A 20 -12.62 22.33 -9.90
N LEU A 21 -12.22 22.55 -11.16
CA LEU A 21 -12.84 21.95 -12.32
C LEU A 21 -12.76 20.42 -12.27
N PHE A 22 -11.56 19.88 -12.07
CA PHE A 22 -11.38 18.42 -11.99
C PHE A 22 -11.99 17.83 -10.72
N ARG A 23 -11.98 18.56 -9.61
CA ARG A 23 -12.67 18.15 -8.38
C ARG A 23 -14.18 18.05 -8.62
N PHE A 24 -14.78 19.02 -9.32
CA PHE A 24 -16.17 18.93 -9.72
C PHE A 24 -16.45 17.72 -10.60
N LEU A 25 -15.61 17.45 -11.60
CA LEU A 25 -15.76 16.28 -12.48
C LEU A 25 -15.59 14.95 -11.73
N GLN A 26 -14.66 14.88 -10.78
CA GLN A 26 -14.46 13.74 -9.90
C GLN A 26 -15.74 13.44 -9.10
N LEU A 27 -16.28 14.46 -8.41
CA LEU A 27 -17.46 14.34 -7.55
C LEU A 27 -18.73 13.93 -8.32
N LEU A 28 -18.80 14.19 -9.63
CA LEU A 28 -19.91 13.71 -10.46
C LEU A 28 -19.90 12.19 -10.69
N CYS A 29 -18.72 11.57 -10.61
CA CYS A 29 -18.54 10.13 -10.77
C CYS A 29 -18.35 9.37 -9.45
N GLU A 30 -18.13 10.09 -8.35
CA GLU A 30 -18.02 9.52 -7.00
C GLU A 30 -19.25 8.67 -6.66
N GLY A 31 -19.01 7.55 -5.95
CA GLY A 31 -20.04 6.55 -5.66
C GLY A 31 -20.32 5.59 -6.83
N HIS A 32 -19.39 5.46 -7.78
CA HIS A 32 -19.42 4.47 -8.86
C HIS A 32 -20.68 4.54 -9.74
N ASN A 33 -21.09 5.77 -10.10
CA ASN A 33 -22.26 5.99 -10.93
C ASN A 33 -22.00 5.59 -12.40
N ASN A 34 -22.22 4.31 -12.71
CA ASN A 34 -21.91 3.73 -14.02
C ASN A 34 -22.58 4.46 -15.19
N ASP A 35 -23.84 4.86 -15.05
CA ASP A 35 -24.57 5.58 -16.10
C ASP A 35 -23.93 6.95 -16.39
N PHE A 36 -23.60 7.70 -15.35
CA PHE A 36 -22.98 9.01 -15.50
C PHE A 36 -21.53 8.91 -16.01
N GLN A 37 -20.76 7.92 -15.52
CA GLN A 37 -19.43 7.59 -16.03
C GLN A 37 -19.47 7.29 -17.55
N ASN A 38 -20.46 6.52 -18.02
CA ASN A 38 -20.66 6.27 -19.45
C ASN A 38 -21.11 7.53 -20.20
N TYR A 39 -21.95 8.37 -19.57
CA TYR A 39 -22.40 9.63 -20.15
C TYR A 39 -21.26 10.61 -20.38
N LEU A 40 -20.24 10.67 -19.52
CA LEU A 40 -19.04 11.49 -19.75
C LEU A 40 -18.21 11.01 -20.96
N ARG A 41 -18.27 9.71 -21.26
CA ARG A 41 -17.60 9.12 -22.45
C ARG A 41 -18.40 9.36 -23.72
N THR A 42 -19.72 9.20 -23.68
CA THR A 42 -20.58 9.30 -24.87
C THR A 42 -22.02 9.72 -24.51
N GLN A 43 -22.52 10.78 -25.15
CA GLN A 43 -23.87 11.31 -24.92
C GLN A 43 -24.85 10.81 -25.99
N THR A 44 -25.31 9.56 -25.85
CA THR A 44 -26.26 8.92 -26.78
C THR A 44 -27.61 9.65 -26.75
N GLY A 45 -27.86 10.48 -27.78
CA GLY A 45 -29.05 11.34 -27.87
C GLY A 45 -28.73 12.77 -28.30
N SER A 46 -27.47 13.18 -28.19
CA SER A 46 -26.95 14.44 -28.73
C SER A 46 -26.44 14.25 -30.17
N THR A 47 -26.45 15.33 -30.96
CA THR A 47 -25.89 15.33 -32.33
C THR A 47 -24.36 15.34 -32.35
N THR A 48 -23.74 15.75 -31.24
CA THR A 48 -22.29 15.77 -31.05
C THR A 48 -21.93 14.96 -29.81
N THR A 49 -20.78 14.30 -29.86
CA THR A 49 -20.21 13.56 -28.73
C THR A 49 -18.93 14.23 -28.27
N ILE A 50 -18.83 14.49 -26.98
CA ILE A 50 -17.62 15.00 -26.33
C ILE A 50 -17.16 13.94 -25.34
N ASN A 51 -16.00 13.33 -25.61
CA ASN A 51 -15.43 12.34 -24.72
C ASN A 51 -14.53 13.05 -23.70
N VAL A 52 -15.08 13.34 -22.52
CA VAL A 52 -14.40 14.10 -21.45
C VAL A 52 -13.19 13.33 -20.91
N ILE A 53 -13.25 12.00 -20.94
CA ILE A 53 -12.20 11.12 -20.44
C ILE A 53 -10.92 11.28 -21.27
N ILE A 54 -11.06 11.27 -22.60
CA ILE A 54 -9.91 11.43 -23.51
C ILE A 54 -9.31 12.83 -23.43
N CYS A 55 -10.12 13.89 -23.35
CA CYS A 55 -9.56 15.23 -23.22
C CYS A 55 -8.95 15.51 -21.83
N THR A 56 -9.38 14.78 -20.79
CA THR A 56 -8.70 14.79 -19.48
C THR A 56 -7.28 14.22 -19.61
N VAL A 57 -7.12 13.11 -20.33
CA VAL A 57 -5.79 12.54 -20.64
C VAL A 57 -4.94 13.50 -21.49
N ASP A 58 -5.52 14.18 -22.46
CA ASP A 58 -4.80 15.20 -23.25
C ASP A 58 -4.26 16.34 -22.38
N TYR A 59 -5.06 16.81 -21.42
CA TYR A 59 -4.60 17.81 -20.46
C TYR A 59 -3.47 17.26 -19.58
N LEU A 60 -3.59 16.02 -19.08
CA LEU A 60 -2.54 15.37 -18.29
C LEU A 60 -1.23 15.27 -19.08
N LEU A 61 -1.29 14.93 -20.36
CA LEU A 61 -0.10 14.83 -21.21
C LEU A 61 0.60 16.19 -21.37
N ARG A 62 -0.16 17.28 -21.61
CA ARG A 62 0.40 18.64 -21.68
C ARG A 62 1.01 19.10 -20.36
N LEU A 63 0.38 18.75 -19.24
CA LEU A 63 0.92 19.02 -17.90
C LEU A 63 2.22 18.23 -17.66
N GLN A 64 2.25 16.97 -18.06
CA GLN A 64 3.42 16.10 -17.94
C GLN A 64 4.60 16.62 -18.76
N GLU A 65 4.37 17.05 -20.01
CA GLU A 65 5.42 17.68 -20.84
C GLU A 65 6.01 18.91 -20.14
N SER A 66 5.16 19.78 -19.55
CA SER A 66 5.62 20.94 -18.78
C SER A 66 6.42 20.56 -17.53
N ILE A 67 6.02 19.49 -16.84
CA ILE A 67 6.73 18.95 -15.67
C ILE A 67 8.09 18.38 -16.07
N SER A 68 8.19 17.72 -17.22
CA SER A 68 9.47 17.23 -17.75
C SER A 68 10.41 18.36 -18.14
N ASP A 69 9.90 19.43 -18.76
CA ASP A 69 10.70 20.62 -19.07
C ASP A 69 11.24 21.30 -17.80
N PHE A 70 10.44 21.32 -16.73
CA PHE A 70 10.89 21.78 -15.42
C PHE A 70 12.07 20.95 -14.90
N TYR A 71 11.98 19.62 -14.95
CA TYR A 71 13.08 18.73 -14.58
C TYR A 71 14.35 19.06 -15.38
N TRP A 72 14.26 19.18 -16.71
CA TRP A 72 15.43 19.47 -17.55
C TRP A 72 16.08 20.81 -17.18
N TYR A 73 15.29 21.84 -16.90
CA TYR A 73 15.81 23.16 -16.50
C TYR A 73 16.57 23.11 -15.17
N TYR A 74 16.12 22.30 -14.20
CA TYR A 74 16.80 22.14 -12.92
C TYR A 74 17.84 21.02 -12.90
N SER A 75 17.89 20.15 -13.91
CA SER A 75 18.76 18.96 -13.93
C SER A 75 20.23 19.26 -13.59
N GLY A 76 20.79 20.33 -14.16
CA GLY A 76 22.17 20.77 -13.93
C GLY A 76 22.40 21.67 -12.71
N LYS A 77 21.36 22.02 -11.96
CA LYS A 77 21.47 22.82 -10.72
C LYS A 77 21.40 21.91 -9.51
N GLU A 78 22.22 22.13 -8.49
CA GLU A 78 22.17 21.30 -7.27
C GLU A 78 20.86 21.51 -6.50
N ILE A 79 20.45 22.77 -6.35
CA ILE A 79 19.29 23.16 -5.55
C ILE A 79 18.20 23.78 -6.44
N ILE A 80 16.94 23.45 -6.14
CA ILE A 80 15.77 24.13 -6.71
C ILE A 80 15.52 25.40 -5.90
N ASP A 81 15.46 26.54 -6.57
CA ASP A 81 15.15 27.82 -5.93
C ASP A 81 13.70 27.88 -5.46
N GLU A 82 13.42 28.74 -4.48
CA GLU A 82 12.10 28.82 -3.83
C GLU A 82 10.94 29.06 -4.81
N PRO A 83 11.05 29.95 -5.83
CA PRO A 83 10.01 30.08 -6.86
C PRO A 83 9.81 28.78 -7.66
N GLY A 84 10.90 28.05 -7.94
CA GLY A 84 10.87 26.75 -8.59
C GLY A 84 10.11 25.71 -7.78
N LYS A 85 10.42 25.60 -6.48
CA LYS A 85 9.72 24.70 -5.54
C LYS A 85 8.21 24.98 -5.51
N LYS A 86 7.83 26.25 -5.35
CA LYS A 86 6.42 26.68 -5.33
C LYS A 86 5.68 26.35 -6.62
N ASN A 87 6.28 26.62 -7.78
CA ASN A 87 5.66 26.33 -9.08
C ASN A 87 5.54 24.83 -9.34
N PHE A 88 6.52 24.04 -8.91
CA PHE A 88 6.47 22.58 -9.02
C PHE A 88 5.38 21.98 -8.14
N SER A 89 5.28 22.42 -6.89
CA SER A 89 4.21 22.01 -5.95
C SER A 89 2.80 22.28 -6.51
N LYS A 90 2.59 23.46 -7.12
CA LYS A 90 1.34 23.77 -7.84
C LYS A 90 1.02 22.76 -8.96
N ALA A 91 2.01 22.46 -9.80
CA ALA A 91 1.84 21.49 -10.89
C ALA A 91 1.57 20.08 -10.37
N MET A 92 2.24 19.66 -9.29
CA MET A 92 1.99 18.36 -8.65
C MET A 92 0.58 18.28 -8.07
N THR A 93 0.09 19.35 -7.45
CA THR A 93 -1.28 19.42 -6.90
C THR A 93 -2.33 19.23 -8.00
N VAL A 94 -2.16 19.92 -9.14
CA VAL A 94 -3.07 19.75 -10.30
C VAL A 94 -3.00 18.33 -10.86
N ALA A 95 -1.79 17.76 -11.00
CA ALA A 95 -1.61 16.39 -11.48
C ALA A 95 -2.28 15.38 -10.53
N LYS A 96 -2.15 15.57 -9.21
CA LYS A 96 -2.78 14.76 -8.17
C LYS A 96 -4.29 14.72 -8.35
N GLN A 97 -4.91 15.90 -8.50
CA GLN A 97 -6.34 16.01 -8.72
C GLN A 97 -6.79 15.32 -10.01
N ILE A 98 -5.98 15.37 -11.09
CA ILE A 98 -6.29 14.67 -12.34
C ILE A 98 -6.23 13.14 -12.16
N PHE A 99 -5.22 12.60 -11.49
CA PHE A 99 -5.15 11.15 -11.23
C PHE A 99 -6.32 10.66 -10.38
N ASN A 100 -6.72 11.42 -9.36
CA ASN A 100 -7.89 11.12 -8.54
C ASN A 100 -9.19 11.16 -9.36
N SER A 101 -9.32 12.14 -10.28
CA SER A 101 -10.47 12.22 -11.19
C SER A 101 -10.52 11.05 -12.18
N LEU A 102 -9.37 10.67 -12.77
CA LEU A 102 -9.27 9.52 -13.68
C LEU A 102 -9.61 8.20 -12.98
N THR A 103 -9.25 8.08 -11.70
CA THR A 103 -9.58 6.93 -10.86
C THR A 103 -11.09 6.78 -10.69
N GLU A 104 -11.80 7.85 -10.33
CA GLU A 104 -13.26 7.83 -10.21
C GLU A 104 -14.00 7.58 -11.54
N TYR A 105 -13.38 7.89 -12.69
CA TYR A 105 -13.98 7.58 -13.99
C TYR A 105 -14.02 6.07 -14.27
N ILE A 106 -13.17 5.26 -13.63
CA ILE A 106 -13.00 3.83 -13.95
C ILE A 106 -13.38 2.87 -12.84
N GLN A 107 -13.30 3.29 -11.57
CA GLN A 107 -13.66 2.45 -10.42
C GLN A 107 -15.15 2.06 -10.42
N GLY A 108 -15.46 0.91 -9.83
CA GLY A 108 -16.78 0.28 -9.95
C GLY A 108 -16.97 -0.22 -11.38
N PRO A 109 -16.21 -1.27 -11.74
CA PRO A 109 -15.41 -1.35 -12.95
C PRO A 109 -16.18 -0.88 -14.20
N CYS A 110 -15.84 0.32 -14.68
CA CYS A 110 -16.42 0.87 -15.91
C CYS A 110 -15.60 0.45 -17.13
N THR A 111 -15.87 -0.76 -17.62
CA THR A 111 -15.10 -1.39 -18.73
C THR A 111 -14.97 -0.51 -19.97
N GLY A 112 -16.00 0.24 -20.36
CA GLY A 112 -15.93 1.14 -21.51
C GLY A 112 -14.96 2.32 -21.30
N ASN A 113 -14.86 2.83 -20.07
CA ASN A 113 -13.91 3.90 -19.73
C ASN A 113 -12.48 3.34 -19.66
N GLN A 114 -12.30 2.17 -19.06
CA GLN A 114 -11.01 1.45 -19.05
C GLN A 114 -10.48 1.21 -20.47
N GLN A 115 -11.32 0.72 -21.40
CA GLN A 115 -10.92 0.54 -22.80
C GLN A 115 -10.62 1.88 -23.49
N SER A 116 -11.43 2.91 -23.24
CA SER A 116 -11.18 4.25 -23.79
C SER A 116 -9.81 4.78 -23.37
N LEU A 117 -9.41 4.59 -22.11
CA LEU A 117 -8.08 4.97 -21.61
C LEU A 117 -6.97 4.11 -22.22
N ALA A 118 -7.17 2.79 -22.30
CA ALA A 118 -6.19 1.86 -22.87
C ALA A 118 -5.88 2.12 -24.36
N HIS A 119 -6.85 2.67 -25.10
CA HIS A 119 -6.70 3.08 -26.50
C HIS A 119 -6.27 4.55 -26.68
N SER A 120 -6.07 5.28 -25.59
CA SER A 120 -5.62 6.67 -25.59
C SER A 120 -4.10 6.80 -25.49
N ARG A 121 -3.61 8.04 -25.39
CA ARG A 121 -2.20 8.36 -25.13
C ARG A 121 -1.85 8.41 -23.63
N LEU A 122 -2.66 7.80 -22.78
CA LEU A 122 -2.40 7.75 -21.33
C LEU A 122 -1.04 7.11 -21.04
N TRP A 123 -0.69 6.04 -21.75
CA TRP A 123 0.58 5.33 -21.57
C TRP A 123 1.79 6.24 -21.79
N ASP A 124 1.76 7.11 -22.81
CA ASP A 124 2.81 8.12 -23.07
C ASP A 124 3.03 9.03 -21.84
N ALA A 125 1.93 9.52 -21.25
CA ALA A 125 1.99 10.38 -20.08
C ALA A 125 2.57 9.64 -18.86
N ILE A 126 2.15 8.40 -18.61
CA ILE A 126 2.65 7.58 -17.49
C ILE A 126 4.15 7.32 -17.62
N VAL A 127 4.65 6.99 -18.83
CA VAL A 127 6.10 6.82 -19.07
C VAL A 127 6.85 8.10 -18.74
N GLY A 128 6.33 9.26 -19.13
CA GLY A 128 6.91 10.56 -18.81
C GLY A 128 6.97 10.86 -17.32
N PHE A 129 5.91 10.53 -16.56
CA PHE A 129 5.92 10.65 -15.10
C PHE A 129 6.94 9.70 -14.44
N LEU A 130 7.04 8.45 -14.89
CA LEU A 130 8.04 7.50 -14.37
C LEU A 130 9.47 8.03 -14.53
N HIS A 131 9.78 8.68 -15.65
CA HIS A 131 11.08 9.33 -15.85
C HIS A 131 11.31 10.45 -14.84
N VAL A 132 10.33 11.34 -14.65
CA VAL A 132 10.43 12.45 -13.69
C VAL A 132 10.56 11.93 -12.27
N PHE A 133 9.77 10.95 -11.87
CA PHE A 133 9.85 10.34 -10.54
C PHE A 133 11.22 9.73 -10.28
N ALA A 134 11.72 8.88 -11.18
CA ALA A 134 13.02 8.23 -11.04
C ALA A 134 14.15 9.24 -10.75
N HIS A 135 14.23 10.31 -11.54
CA HIS A 135 15.32 11.26 -11.41
C HIS A 135 15.11 12.32 -10.31
N MET A 136 13.89 12.82 -10.13
CA MET A 136 13.60 13.82 -9.09
C MET A 136 13.64 13.19 -7.70
N MET A 137 13.20 11.94 -7.51
CA MET A 137 13.33 11.26 -6.22
C MET A 137 14.78 11.19 -5.75
N MET A 138 15.69 10.77 -6.64
CA MET A 138 17.12 10.68 -6.35
C MET A 138 17.71 12.06 -6.03
N LYS A 139 17.29 13.09 -6.74
CA LYS A 139 17.80 14.46 -6.57
C LYS A 139 17.30 15.11 -5.29
N LEU A 140 15.98 15.10 -5.06
CA LEU A 140 15.35 15.79 -3.93
C LEU A 140 15.72 15.14 -2.59
N ALA A 141 16.09 13.85 -2.56
CA ALA A 141 16.52 13.16 -1.36
C ALA A 141 17.89 13.62 -0.83
N GLN A 142 18.72 14.26 -1.65
CA GLN A 142 20.08 14.68 -1.29
C GLN A 142 20.13 16.00 -0.50
N ASP A 143 18.99 16.67 -0.31
CA ASP A 143 18.90 17.96 0.38
C ASP A 143 17.68 17.99 1.29
N SER A 144 17.92 18.17 2.59
CA SER A 144 16.88 18.21 3.60
C SER A 144 15.85 19.33 3.40
N SER A 145 16.26 20.45 2.81
CA SER A 145 15.39 21.57 2.47
C SER A 145 14.39 21.24 1.35
N GLN A 146 14.55 20.09 0.69
CA GLN A 146 13.73 19.64 -0.43
C GLN A 146 12.85 18.43 -0.07
N ILE A 147 12.94 17.93 1.17
CA ILE A 147 12.19 16.75 1.63
C ILE A 147 10.68 16.98 1.59
N GLY A 148 10.20 18.19 1.88
CA GLY A 148 8.79 18.52 1.72
C GLY A 148 8.30 18.29 0.29
N LEU A 149 9.09 18.74 -0.69
CA LEU A 149 8.79 18.56 -2.11
C LEU A 149 8.90 17.09 -2.55
N LEU A 150 9.85 16.34 -1.99
CA LEU A 150 9.96 14.89 -2.20
C LEU A 150 8.72 14.16 -1.70
N LYS A 151 8.21 14.50 -0.50
CA LYS A 151 6.99 13.88 0.05
C LYS A 151 5.79 14.12 -0.87
N GLU A 152 5.59 15.36 -1.33
CA GLU A 152 4.54 15.68 -2.32
C GLU A 152 4.69 14.88 -3.63
N LEU A 153 5.92 14.66 -4.09
CA LEU A 153 6.21 13.86 -5.28
C LEU A 153 5.86 12.38 -5.08
N LEU A 154 6.17 11.82 -3.91
CA LEU A 154 5.85 10.43 -3.55
C LEU A 154 4.33 10.24 -3.43
N ASP A 155 3.61 11.22 -2.86
CA ASP A 155 2.15 11.21 -2.81
C ASP A 155 1.53 11.23 -4.22
N LEU A 156 2.07 12.06 -5.12
CA LEU A 156 1.62 12.08 -6.51
C LEU A 156 1.87 10.73 -7.21
N GLN A 157 3.02 10.10 -6.94
CA GLN A 157 3.34 8.78 -7.46
C GLN A 157 2.37 7.71 -6.94
N LYS A 158 1.96 7.80 -5.67
CA LYS A 158 0.95 6.91 -5.06
C LYS A 158 -0.37 7.00 -5.79
N ASP A 159 -0.91 8.21 -5.97
CA ASP A 159 -2.19 8.41 -6.66
C ASP A 159 -2.13 7.93 -8.13
N MET A 160 -0.98 8.09 -8.80
CA MET A 160 -0.76 7.51 -10.12
C MET A 160 -0.83 5.97 -10.10
N VAL A 161 -0.16 5.30 -9.16
CA VAL A 161 -0.14 3.83 -9.06
C VAL A 161 -1.53 3.29 -8.70
N VAL A 162 -2.27 3.97 -7.84
CA VAL A 162 -3.67 3.61 -7.50
C VAL A 162 -4.58 3.69 -8.75
N MET A 163 -4.37 4.68 -9.61
CA MET A 163 -5.08 4.75 -10.90
C MET A 163 -4.75 3.55 -11.79
N LEU A 164 -3.48 3.12 -11.85
CA LEU A 164 -3.07 1.92 -12.59
C LEU A 164 -3.68 0.64 -12.00
N LEU A 165 -3.76 0.52 -10.68
CA LEU A 165 -4.45 -0.60 -10.03
C LEU A 165 -5.94 -0.61 -10.39
N SER A 166 -6.59 0.55 -10.40
CA SER A 166 -8.00 0.71 -10.77
C SER A 166 -8.27 0.37 -12.24
N LEU A 167 -7.28 0.54 -13.13
CA LEU A 167 -7.37 0.08 -14.53
C LEU A 167 -7.40 -1.45 -14.66
N LEU A 168 -6.86 -2.19 -13.68
CA LEU A 168 -6.88 -3.65 -13.65
C LEU A 168 -8.15 -4.22 -13.02
N GLU A 169 -8.94 -3.40 -12.32
CA GLU A 169 -10.17 -3.82 -11.66
C GLU A 169 -11.14 -4.49 -12.66
N GLY A 170 -11.60 -5.70 -12.33
CA GLY A 170 -12.52 -6.48 -13.18
C GLY A 170 -11.92 -7.00 -14.50
N ASN A 171 -10.60 -6.90 -14.71
CA ASN A 171 -9.97 -7.43 -15.92
C ASN A 171 -9.86 -8.95 -15.92
N VAL A 172 -9.82 -9.51 -17.13
CA VAL A 172 -9.57 -10.93 -17.33
C VAL A 172 -8.07 -11.22 -17.43
N VAL A 173 -7.67 -12.43 -17.04
CA VAL A 173 -6.30 -12.94 -17.28
C VAL A 173 -5.98 -12.85 -18.77
N ASN A 174 -4.78 -12.39 -19.11
CA ASN A 174 -4.32 -12.09 -20.46
C ASN A 174 -5.12 -10.99 -21.20
N GLY A 175 -5.82 -10.12 -20.47
CA GLY A 175 -6.47 -8.93 -21.02
C GLY A 175 -5.49 -7.96 -21.69
N THR A 176 -6.01 -7.13 -22.59
CA THR A 176 -5.21 -6.13 -23.34
C THR A 176 -4.58 -5.09 -22.41
N ILE A 177 -5.30 -4.64 -21.39
CA ILE A 177 -4.85 -3.60 -20.44
C ILE A 177 -3.61 -4.08 -19.67
N ALA A 178 -3.67 -5.27 -19.06
CA ALA A 178 -2.53 -5.82 -18.32
C ALA A 178 -1.31 -6.01 -19.23
N ARG A 179 -1.51 -6.46 -20.48
CA ARG A 179 -0.41 -6.62 -21.46
C ARG A 179 0.23 -5.26 -21.83
N GLN A 180 -0.58 -4.25 -22.10
CA GLN A 180 -0.09 -2.89 -22.40
C GLN A 180 0.64 -2.29 -21.20
N MET A 181 0.17 -2.55 -19.99
CA MET A 181 0.83 -2.09 -18.77
C MET A 181 2.20 -2.77 -18.59
N VAL A 182 2.32 -4.07 -18.89
CA VAL A 182 3.62 -4.76 -18.96
C VAL A 182 4.51 -4.16 -20.05
N ASP A 183 3.98 -3.88 -21.25
CA ASP A 183 4.75 -3.26 -22.32
C ASP A 183 5.32 -1.89 -21.90
N MET A 184 4.50 -1.06 -21.23
CA MET A 184 4.90 0.24 -20.69
C MET A 184 6.01 0.11 -19.62
N LEU A 185 5.87 -0.82 -18.67
CA LEU A 185 6.89 -1.03 -17.63
C LEU A 185 8.21 -1.53 -18.21
N VAL A 186 8.16 -2.40 -19.22
CA VAL A 186 9.35 -2.90 -19.91
C VAL A 186 10.04 -1.78 -20.72
N GLU A 187 9.25 -0.95 -21.41
CA GLU A 187 9.77 0.23 -22.14
C GLU A 187 10.47 1.21 -21.19
N SER A 188 9.90 1.45 -20.01
CA SER A 188 10.45 2.35 -18.98
C SER A 188 11.31 1.63 -17.93
N SER A 189 11.81 0.42 -18.22
CA SER A 189 12.47 -0.47 -17.24
C SER A 189 13.59 0.21 -16.45
N SER A 190 14.44 1.01 -17.09
CA SER A 190 15.51 1.76 -16.41
C SER A 190 14.99 2.75 -15.36
N ASN A 191 13.86 3.42 -15.62
CA ASN A 191 13.28 4.37 -14.66
C ASN A 191 12.64 3.62 -13.50
N VAL A 192 11.92 2.53 -13.78
CA VAL A 192 11.28 1.74 -12.73
C VAL A 192 12.33 1.03 -11.86
N GLU A 193 13.43 0.55 -12.42
CA GLU A 193 14.55 -0.01 -11.66
C GLU A 193 15.15 1.03 -10.69
N MET A 194 15.30 2.28 -11.12
CA MET A 194 15.78 3.37 -10.27
C MET A 194 14.82 3.66 -9.11
N ILE A 195 13.51 3.66 -9.39
CA ILE A 195 12.46 3.83 -8.37
C ILE A 195 12.49 2.67 -7.36
N LEU A 196 12.57 1.42 -7.83
CA LEU A 196 12.62 0.25 -6.97
C LEU A 196 13.87 0.24 -6.09
N LYS A 197 15.04 0.59 -6.65
CA LYS A 197 16.29 0.73 -5.89
C LYS A 197 16.20 1.81 -4.83
N PHE A 198 15.50 2.93 -5.11
CA PHE A 198 15.25 3.96 -4.11
C PHE A 198 14.55 3.36 -2.87
N PHE A 199 13.40 2.70 -3.08
CA PHE A 199 12.64 2.12 -1.97
C PHE A 199 13.41 1.00 -1.28
N ASP A 200 14.04 0.12 -2.04
CA ASP A 200 14.86 -0.96 -1.49
C ASP A 200 15.97 -0.44 -0.55
N MET A 201 16.62 0.68 -0.92
CA MET A 201 17.66 1.27 -0.08
C MET A 201 17.13 1.71 1.28
N PHE A 202 16.00 2.43 1.32
CA PHE A 202 15.46 2.99 2.55
C PHE A 202 14.72 1.95 3.39
N LEU A 203 14.01 1.01 2.76
CA LEU A 203 13.32 -0.08 3.48
C LEU A 203 14.30 -0.92 4.29
N LYS A 204 15.46 -1.28 3.71
CA LYS A 204 16.53 -2.00 4.39
C LYS A 204 17.22 -1.19 5.47
N LEU A 205 17.27 0.14 5.31
CA LEU A 205 18.02 1.02 6.22
C LEU A 205 17.49 0.90 7.64
N LYS A 206 16.15 0.84 7.83
CA LYS A 206 15.52 0.68 9.15
C LYS A 206 15.98 -0.59 9.86
N ASP A 207 15.96 -1.73 9.17
CA ASP A 207 16.36 -3.02 9.74
C ASP A 207 17.86 -3.04 10.09
N ILE A 208 18.67 -2.36 9.26
CA ILE A 208 20.12 -2.25 9.45
C ILE A 208 20.47 -1.42 10.67
N VAL A 209 19.87 -0.23 10.84
CA VAL A 209 20.17 0.64 11.98
C VAL A 209 19.66 0.05 13.30
N ALA A 210 18.63 -0.80 13.26
CA ALA A 210 18.11 -1.52 14.42
C ALA A 210 19.01 -2.68 14.87
N SER A 211 19.92 -3.16 14.02
CA SER A 211 20.76 -4.33 14.31
C SER A 211 21.88 -4.03 15.31
N ASP A 212 22.16 -4.96 16.23
CA ASP A 212 23.28 -4.87 17.18
C ASP A 212 24.62 -4.64 16.46
N ALA A 213 24.81 -5.29 15.31
CA ALA A 213 26.02 -5.15 14.49
C ALA A 213 26.26 -3.72 13.98
N PHE A 214 25.20 -2.93 13.75
CA PHE A 214 25.33 -1.51 13.43
C PHE A 214 25.60 -0.69 14.71
N ARG A 215 24.86 -0.99 15.79
CA ARG A 215 24.96 -0.28 17.07
C ARG A 215 26.35 -0.40 17.72
N ASP A 216 27.09 -1.49 17.47
CA ASP A 216 28.48 -1.66 17.90
C ASP A 216 29.45 -0.56 17.38
N TYR A 217 29.10 0.11 16.28
CA TYR A 217 29.88 1.23 15.73
C TYR A 217 29.47 2.59 16.32
N VAL A 218 28.34 2.67 17.03
CA VAL A 218 27.82 3.88 17.66
C VAL A 218 28.49 4.04 19.02
N THR A 219 29.45 4.95 19.10
CA THR A 219 30.22 5.20 20.34
C THR A 219 29.81 6.48 21.06
N ASP A 220 29.03 7.35 20.41
CA ASP A 220 28.56 8.61 21.02
C ASP A 220 27.38 8.33 21.97
N PRO A 221 27.46 8.75 23.26
CA PRO A 221 26.37 8.58 24.22
C PRO A 221 25.05 9.23 23.83
N ARG A 222 25.06 10.21 22.92
CA ARG A 222 23.86 10.87 22.39
C ARG A 222 23.15 10.06 21.31
N GLY A 223 23.68 8.89 20.92
CA GLY A 223 23.12 8.08 19.84
C GLY A 223 23.44 8.62 18.44
N LEU A 224 24.55 9.34 18.29
CA LEU A 224 25.00 9.87 17.00
C LEU A 224 26.17 9.04 16.42
N ILE A 225 26.28 8.98 15.10
CA ILE A 225 27.34 8.24 14.41
C ILE A 225 28.12 9.14 13.46
N SER A 226 29.46 8.98 13.41
CA SER A 226 30.27 9.74 12.45
C SER A 226 30.06 9.22 11.02
N LYS A 227 30.21 10.07 10.01
CA LYS A 227 30.16 9.64 8.58
C LYS A 227 31.09 8.48 8.26
N LYS A 228 32.28 8.43 8.90
CA LYS A 228 33.28 7.37 8.67
C LYS A 228 32.82 6.04 9.26
N ASP A 229 32.29 6.07 10.48
CA ASP A 229 31.81 4.86 11.15
C ASP A 229 30.52 4.36 10.51
N PHE A 230 29.63 5.25 10.08
CA PHE A 230 28.46 4.91 9.26
C PHE A 230 28.88 4.17 7.99
N GLN A 231 29.80 4.75 7.21
CA GLN A 231 30.32 4.10 6.00
C GLN A 231 30.91 2.71 6.27
N LYS A 232 31.62 2.55 7.38
CA LYS A 232 32.26 1.28 7.77
C LYS A 232 31.23 0.24 8.25
N ALA A 233 30.23 0.66 9.03
CA ALA A 233 29.14 -0.20 9.48
C ALA A 233 28.35 -0.74 8.30
N MET A 234 27.97 0.14 7.36
CA MET A 234 27.22 -0.22 6.15
C MET A 234 28.03 -1.15 5.22
N ASP A 235 29.32 -0.89 5.02
CA ASP A 235 30.18 -1.77 4.21
C ASP A 235 30.38 -3.15 4.85
N SER A 236 30.40 -3.21 6.19
CA SER A 236 30.59 -4.47 6.92
C SER A 236 29.41 -5.44 6.78
N GLN A 237 28.19 -4.91 6.65
CA GLN A 237 26.98 -5.73 6.52
C GLN A 237 26.76 -6.32 5.11
N LYS A 238 27.47 -5.82 4.10
CA LYS A 238 27.43 -6.32 2.70
C LYS A 238 26.03 -6.35 2.05
N GLN A 239 25.09 -5.53 2.54
CA GLN A 239 23.76 -5.37 1.97
C GLN A 239 23.67 -4.26 0.90
N TYR A 240 24.65 -3.34 0.90
CA TYR A 240 24.74 -2.22 -0.03
C TYR A 240 26.01 -2.26 -0.88
N THR A 241 25.91 -1.70 -2.08
CA THR A 241 27.05 -1.36 -2.94
C THR A 241 27.73 -0.08 -2.46
N PRO A 242 29.02 0.14 -2.78
CA PRO A 242 29.72 1.37 -2.39
C PRO A 242 29.04 2.65 -2.90
N SER A 243 28.45 2.62 -4.09
CA SER A 243 27.70 3.76 -4.65
C SER A 243 26.43 4.07 -3.87
N GLU A 244 25.71 3.06 -3.41
CA GLU A 244 24.50 3.24 -2.60
C GLU A 244 24.85 3.82 -1.23
N ILE A 245 25.95 3.38 -0.61
CA ILE A 245 26.38 3.96 0.68
C ILE A 245 26.76 5.43 0.50
N GLN A 246 27.46 5.78 -0.59
CA GLN A 246 27.76 7.17 -0.90
C GLN A 246 26.49 8.00 -1.14
N PHE A 247 25.48 7.42 -1.80
CA PHE A 247 24.18 8.07 -1.98
C PHE A 247 23.46 8.28 -0.64
N LEU A 248 23.41 7.28 0.25
CA LEU A 248 22.82 7.42 1.58
C LEU A 248 23.54 8.49 2.41
N LEU A 249 24.87 8.54 2.35
CA LEU A 249 25.66 9.60 2.99
C LEU A 249 25.33 10.99 2.43
N SER A 250 25.08 11.10 1.12
CA SER A 250 24.64 12.37 0.52
C SER A 250 23.22 12.78 0.93
N CYS A 251 22.37 11.83 1.31
CA CYS A 251 21.02 12.10 1.84
C CYS A 251 21.03 12.38 3.35
N SER A 252 22.09 11.99 4.06
CA SER A 252 22.20 12.18 5.51
C SER A 252 22.54 13.62 5.87
N GLU A 253 21.89 14.14 6.91
CA GLU A 253 22.31 15.38 7.54
C GLU A 253 23.33 15.09 8.62
N ALA A 254 24.37 15.93 8.67
CA ALA A 254 25.33 15.91 9.74
C ALA A 254 25.31 17.24 10.49
N ASP A 255 25.47 17.17 11.80
CA ASP A 255 25.59 18.35 12.65
C ASP A 255 26.93 19.08 12.41
N GLU A 256 27.17 20.15 13.17
CA GLU A 256 28.42 20.92 13.11
C GLU A 256 29.69 20.08 13.36
N ASN A 257 29.56 18.88 13.94
CA ASN A 257 30.64 17.96 14.26
C ASN A 257 30.74 16.77 13.27
N ASP A 258 30.07 16.84 12.11
CA ASP A 258 30.00 15.74 11.14
C ASP A 258 29.34 14.45 11.68
N MET A 259 28.45 14.59 12.67
CA MET A 259 27.72 13.49 13.28
C MET A 259 26.29 13.38 12.74
N ILE A 260 25.86 12.16 12.42
CA ILE A 260 24.56 11.83 11.85
C ILE A 260 23.63 11.29 12.95
N ASN A 261 22.41 11.82 12.99
CA ASN A 261 21.29 11.18 13.71
C ASN A 261 20.70 10.08 12.82
N PHE A 262 21.16 8.85 13.01
CA PHE A 262 20.79 7.74 12.12
C PHE A 262 19.34 7.27 12.32
N GLU A 263 18.77 7.43 13.53
CA GLU A 263 17.37 7.07 13.81
C GLU A 263 16.42 8.02 13.08
N GLU A 264 16.66 9.34 13.20
CA GLU A 264 15.87 10.34 12.49
C GLU A 264 16.02 10.20 10.98
N PHE A 265 17.25 9.96 10.49
CA PHE A 265 17.53 9.75 9.07
C PHE A 265 16.77 8.53 8.52
N ALA A 266 16.79 7.40 9.22
CA ALA A 266 16.07 6.20 8.79
C ALA A 266 14.55 6.42 8.78
N ASN A 267 14.00 7.03 9.84
CA ASN A 267 12.56 7.26 9.95
C ASN A 267 12.03 8.25 8.90
N ARG A 268 12.83 9.26 8.53
CA ARG A 268 12.44 10.30 7.56
C ARG A 268 12.01 9.75 6.19
N PHE A 269 12.66 8.70 5.72
CA PHE A 269 12.42 8.11 4.40
C PHE A 269 11.61 6.80 4.45
N GLN A 270 11.55 6.15 5.61
CA GLN A 270 10.91 4.84 5.72
C GLN A 270 9.41 4.89 5.46
N GLU A 271 8.65 5.76 6.13
CA GLU A 271 7.19 5.78 6.00
C GLU A 271 6.75 6.14 4.56
N PRO A 272 7.29 7.20 3.93
CA PRO A 272 6.94 7.50 2.55
C PRO A 272 7.34 6.36 1.59
N ALA A 273 8.48 5.70 1.81
CA ALA A 273 8.92 4.56 1.02
C ALA A 273 8.04 3.31 1.24
N LYS A 274 7.53 3.10 2.46
CA LYS A 274 6.65 1.99 2.81
C LYS A 274 5.34 2.08 2.04
N ASP A 275 4.67 3.22 2.11
CA ASP A 275 3.34 3.43 1.52
C ASP A 275 3.33 3.25 -0.01
N ILE A 276 4.27 3.89 -0.70
CA ILE A 276 4.39 3.76 -2.16
C ILE A 276 4.95 2.38 -2.57
N GLY A 277 5.93 1.86 -1.80
CA GLY A 277 6.55 0.57 -2.04
C GLY A 277 5.53 -0.56 -2.00
N PHE A 278 4.57 -0.48 -1.07
CA PHE A 278 3.46 -1.43 -0.98
C PHE A 278 2.61 -1.41 -2.24
N ASN A 279 2.17 -0.23 -2.70
CA ASN A 279 1.33 -0.09 -3.90
C ASN A 279 2.02 -0.62 -5.16
N ILE A 280 3.34 -0.38 -5.30
CA ILE A 280 4.12 -0.93 -6.42
C ILE A 280 4.23 -2.46 -6.29
N ALA A 281 4.49 -3.00 -5.10
CA ALA A 281 4.55 -4.44 -4.88
C ALA A 281 3.20 -5.12 -5.21
N VAL A 282 2.08 -4.49 -4.85
CA VAL A 282 0.73 -4.93 -5.22
C VAL A 282 0.54 -4.92 -6.73
N LEU A 283 0.91 -3.83 -7.41
CA LEU A 283 0.78 -3.71 -8.87
C LEU A 283 1.55 -4.83 -9.59
N LEU A 284 2.80 -5.06 -9.18
CA LEU A 284 3.65 -6.11 -9.78
C LEU A 284 3.13 -7.51 -9.49
N THR A 285 2.67 -7.76 -8.27
CA THR A 285 2.03 -9.04 -7.90
C THR A 285 0.77 -9.26 -8.73
N ASN A 286 -0.10 -8.25 -8.85
CA ASN A 286 -1.33 -8.32 -9.62
C ASN A 286 -1.06 -8.58 -11.11
N LEU A 287 -0.10 -7.87 -11.71
CA LEU A 287 0.31 -8.10 -13.10
C LEU A 287 0.87 -9.51 -13.33
N SER A 288 1.62 -10.06 -12.37
CA SER A 288 2.15 -11.43 -12.45
C SER A 288 1.05 -12.49 -12.54
N GLU A 289 -0.10 -12.23 -11.90
CA GLU A 289 -1.25 -13.12 -11.93
C GLU A 289 -2.10 -12.92 -13.21
N HIS A 290 -2.17 -11.69 -13.73
CA HIS A 290 -2.87 -11.41 -14.99
C HIS A 290 -2.08 -11.86 -16.23
N VAL A 291 -0.74 -11.90 -16.17
CA VAL A 291 0.13 -12.23 -17.31
C VAL A 291 1.22 -13.24 -16.90
N PRO A 292 0.85 -14.49 -16.53
CA PRO A 292 1.76 -15.43 -15.84
C PRO A 292 2.88 -16.02 -16.72
N HIS A 293 2.79 -15.89 -18.04
CA HIS A 293 3.71 -16.54 -18.99
C HIS A 293 4.57 -15.53 -19.79
N ASP A 294 4.65 -14.27 -19.37
CA ASP A 294 5.51 -13.28 -20.00
C ASP A 294 6.91 -13.29 -19.38
N ALA A 295 7.92 -13.70 -20.17
CA ALA A 295 9.31 -13.76 -19.73
C ALA A 295 9.88 -12.38 -19.37
N ARG A 296 9.40 -11.30 -20.02
CA ARG A 296 9.86 -9.94 -19.75
C ARG A 296 9.40 -9.49 -18.37
N LEU A 297 8.13 -9.77 -18.04
CA LEU A 297 7.59 -9.50 -16.71
C LEU A 297 8.32 -10.33 -15.66
N LYS A 298 8.61 -11.61 -15.92
CA LYS A 298 9.38 -12.43 -14.98
C LYS A 298 10.76 -11.83 -14.67
N ASN A 299 11.53 -11.46 -15.70
CA ASN A 299 12.84 -10.83 -15.51
C ASN A 299 12.73 -9.51 -14.74
N PHE A 300 11.63 -8.77 -14.95
CA PHE A 300 11.35 -7.53 -14.22
C PHE A 300 11.03 -7.79 -12.73
N LEU A 301 10.24 -8.83 -12.44
CA LEU A 301 9.91 -9.23 -11.06
C LEU A 301 11.15 -9.69 -10.28
N GLU A 302 12.13 -10.31 -10.94
CA GLU A 302 13.42 -10.67 -10.32
C GLU A 302 14.19 -9.42 -9.82
N GLN A 303 14.06 -8.27 -10.51
CA GLN A 303 14.66 -7.01 -10.06
C GLN A 303 13.92 -6.40 -8.87
N ALA A 304 12.61 -6.66 -8.75
CA ALA A 304 11.75 -6.18 -7.67
C ALA A 304 11.66 -7.15 -6.48
N GLU A 305 12.37 -8.28 -6.52
CA GLU A 305 12.20 -9.39 -5.57
C GLU A 305 12.40 -8.95 -4.11
N SER A 306 13.40 -8.10 -3.85
CA SER A 306 13.68 -7.59 -2.51
C SER A 306 12.49 -6.80 -1.93
N VAL A 307 11.92 -5.90 -2.73
CA VAL A 307 10.75 -5.07 -2.35
C VAL A 307 9.51 -5.95 -2.18
N ILE A 308 9.26 -6.88 -3.10
CA ILE A 308 8.12 -7.81 -3.02
C ILE A 308 8.21 -8.69 -1.76
N ASN A 309 9.41 -9.22 -1.46
CA ASN A 309 9.61 -10.05 -0.28
C ASN A 309 9.45 -9.28 1.03
N TYR A 310 9.87 -8.01 1.06
CA TYR A 310 9.65 -7.12 2.21
C TYR A 310 8.16 -6.93 2.51
N PHE A 311 7.33 -6.72 1.48
CA PHE A 311 5.89 -6.47 1.67
C PHE A 311 5.03 -7.73 1.75
N ARG A 312 5.55 -8.91 1.42
CA ARG A 312 4.82 -10.17 1.46
C ARG A 312 4.11 -10.46 2.80
N PRO A 313 4.70 -10.17 3.99
CA PRO A 313 4.02 -10.33 5.27
C PRO A 313 2.82 -9.39 5.46
N PHE A 314 2.82 -8.25 4.78
CA PHE A 314 1.80 -7.19 4.90
C PHE A 314 0.77 -7.25 3.78
N LEU A 315 0.96 -8.11 2.77
CA LEU A 315 0.06 -8.26 1.63
C LEU A 315 -1.06 -9.25 1.94
N GLY A 316 -2.27 -8.73 2.16
CA GLY A 316 -3.50 -9.51 2.20
C GLY A 316 -3.98 -9.84 0.78
N ARG A 317 -4.50 -11.06 0.60
CA ARG A 317 -5.16 -11.50 -0.63
C ARG A 317 -6.46 -12.22 -0.28
N ILE A 318 -7.57 -11.78 -0.87
CA ILE A 318 -8.87 -12.45 -0.75
C ILE A 318 -9.48 -12.66 -2.15
N GLU A 319 -10.23 -13.75 -2.30
CA GLU A 319 -10.97 -14.07 -3.51
C GLU A 319 -12.46 -13.92 -3.24
N ILE A 320 -13.13 -13.11 -4.04
CA ILE A 320 -14.57 -12.87 -3.95
C ILE A 320 -15.26 -13.18 -5.28
N MET A 321 -16.54 -13.51 -5.23
CA MET A 321 -17.35 -13.60 -6.44
C MET A 321 -17.90 -12.21 -6.77
N GLY A 322 -17.38 -11.59 -7.82
CA GLY A 322 -17.80 -10.27 -8.26
C GLY A 322 -19.20 -10.27 -8.90
N ALA A 323 -19.72 -9.07 -9.19
CA ALA A 323 -21.03 -8.89 -9.83
C ALA A 323 -21.11 -9.59 -11.22
N SER A 324 -19.97 -9.81 -11.85
CA SER A 324 -19.83 -10.52 -13.12
C SER A 324 -19.94 -12.05 -13.00
N ARG A 325 -20.17 -12.59 -11.79
CA ARG A 325 -20.11 -14.03 -11.44
C ARG A 325 -18.77 -14.68 -11.76
N LYS A 326 -17.71 -13.88 -11.76
CA LYS A 326 -16.32 -14.35 -11.87
C LYS A 326 -15.62 -14.14 -10.53
N ILE A 327 -14.60 -14.96 -10.29
CA ILE A 327 -13.73 -14.79 -9.14
C ILE A 327 -12.84 -13.59 -9.41
N GLU A 328 -12.87 -12.65 -8.47
CA GLU A 328 -12.05 -11.44 -8.45
C GLU A 328 -11.13 -11.51 -7.23
N ARG A 329 -9.93 -10.95 -7.36
CA ARG A 329 -8.94 -10.89 -6.28
C ARG A 329 -8.83 -9.47 -5.78
N ILE A 330 -8.84 -9.34 -4.47
CA ILE A 330 -8.63 -8.08 -3.78
C ILE A 330 -7.33 -8.20 -2.99
N TYR A 331 -6.49 -7.19 -3.15
CA TYR A 331 -5.26 -7.00 -2.40
C TYR A 331 -5.44 -5.84 -1.42
N PHE A 332 -4.94 -5.99 -0.21
CA PHE A 332 -5.04 -4.96 0.83
C PHE A 332 -3.85 -5.04 1.78
N GLU A 333 -3.52 -3.94 2.45
CA GLU A 333 -2.47 -3.91 3.47
C GLU A 333 -2.99 -4.49 4.78
N ILE A 334 -2.20 -5.36 5.39
CA ILE A 334 -2.40 -5.86 6.75
C ILE A 334 -1.44 -5.10 7.65
N SER A 335 -1.97 -4.42 8.68
CA SER A 335 -1.13 -3.67 9.61
C SER A 335 -0.25 -4.60 10.45
N GLU A 336 0.94 -4.10 10.81
CA GLU A 336 1.87 -4.83 11.68
C GLU A 336 1.26 -5.09 13.07
N VAL A 337 0.51 -4.13 13.60
CA VAL A 337 -0.20 -4.23 14.88
C VAL A 337 -1.22 -5.36 14.86
N ASN A 338 -2.11 -5.39 13.87
CA ASN A 338 -3.16 -6.41 13.77
C ASN A 338 -2.56 -7.80 13.57
N ARG A 339 -1.47 -7.89 12.81
CA ARG A 339 -0.72 -9.13 12.62
C ARG A 339 -0.15 -9.64 13.95
N ASN A 340 0.47 -8.77 14.75
CA ASN A 340 1.04 -9.15 16.03
C ASN A 340 -0.05 -9.58 17.04
N GLN A 341 -1.18 -8.87 17.08
CA GLN A 341 -2.33 -9.23 17.91
C GLN A 341 -2.93 -10.58 17.51
N TRP A 342 -3.07 -10.85 16.21
CA TRP A 342 -3.57 -12.14 15.69
C TRP A 342 -2.69 -13.33 16.08
N GLU A 343 -1.39 -13.08 16.29
CA GLU A 343 -0.43 -14.12 16.69
C GLU A 343 -0.39 -14.39 18.21
N MET A 344 -1.15 -13.64 19.01
CA MET A 344 -1.21 -13.83 20.47
C MET A 344 -1.80 -15.21 20.85
N PRO A 345 -1.30 -15.85 21.92
CA PRO A 345 -1.76 -17.19 22.32
C PRO A 345 -3.27 -17.28 22.57
N GLN A 346 -3.86 -16.24 23.15
CA GLN A 346 -5.30 -16.14 23.43
C GLN A 346 -6.14 -16.25 22.14
N VAL A 347 -5.87 -15.39 21.16
CA VAL A 347 -6.60 -15.37 19.87
C VAL A 347 -6.37 -16.66 19.09
N LYS A 348 -5.14 -17.22 19.14
CA LYS A 348 -4.83 -18.52 18.52
C LYS A 348 -5.64 -19.66 19.10
N GLU A 349 -5.86 -19.67 20.41
CA GLU A 349 -6.64 -20.71 21.07
C GLU A 349 -8.14 -20.52 20.84
N SER A 350 -8.65 -19.28 20.88
CA SER A 350 -10.02 -18.92 20.48
C SER A 350 -10.34 -19.43 19.06
N LYS A 351 -9.43 -19.17 18.11
CA LYS A 351 -9.52 -19.71 16.73
C LYS A 351 -9.52 -21.23 16.69
N ARG A 352 -8.67 -21.90 17.47
CA ARG A 352 -8.60 -23.37 17.53
C ARG A 352 -9.94 -23.96 17.98
N GLN A 353 -10.52 -23.38 19.03
CA GLN A 353 -11.82 -23.79 19.57
C GLN A 353 -12.93 -23.59 18.54
N PHE A 354 -13.01 -22.41 17.92
CA PHE A 354 -13.98 -22.11 16.86
C PHE A 354 -13.94 -23.14 15.72
N ILE A 355 -12.74 -23.48 15.21
CA ILE A 355 -12.59 -24.46 14.13
C ILE A 355 -13.11 -25.83 14.55
N PHE A 356 -12.87 -26.24 15.80
CA PHE A 356 -13.37 -27.51 16.34
C PHE A 356 -14.90 -27.54 16.38
N ASP A 357 -15.53 -26.47 16.86
CA ASP A 357 -16.99 -26.39 17.02
C ASP A 357 -17.71 -26.39 15.66
N VAL A 358 -17.23 -25.60 14.69
CA VAL A 358 -17.85 -25.51 13.35
C VAL A 358 -17.75 -26.80 12.55
N VAL A 359 -16.69 -27.57 12.71
CA VAL A 359 -16.51 -28.85 12.01
C VAL A 359 -17.39 -29.95 12.62
N ASN A 360 -17.58 -29.92 13.94
CA ASN A 360 -18.35 -30.96 14.64
C ASN A 360 -19.86 -30.71 14.62
N GLU A 361 -20.31 -29.46 14.69
CA GLU A 361 -21.72 -29.12 14.92
C GLU A 361 -22.39 -28.33 13.78
N GLY A 362 -21.62 -27.81 12.82
CA GLY A 362 -22.14 -26.89 11.79
C GLY A 362 -22.83 -27.55 10.59
N GLY A 363 -24.10 -27.21 10.33
CA GLY A 363 -24.76 -27.44 9.04
C GLY A 363 -24.25 -26.49 7.95
N GLU A 364 -24.20 -26.92 6.67
CA GLU A 364 -23.54 -26.17 5.57
C GLU A 364 -24.01 -24.70 5.41
N SER A 365 -25.28 -24.39 5.70
CA SER A 365 -25.80 -23.02 5.56
C SER A 365 -25.41 -22.07 6.69
N GLU A 366 -25.15 -22.58 7.89
CA GLU A 366 -24.88 -21.77 9.09
C GLU A 366 -23.37 -21.51 9.28
N LYS A 367 -22.50 -22.29 8.63
CA LYS A 367 -21.03 -22.16 8.76
C LYS A 367 -20.52 -20.78 8.41
N MET A 368 -21.07 -20.15 7.36
CA MET A 368 -20.62 -18.82 6.94
C MET A 368 -21.07 -17.75 7.93
N GLU A 369 -22.29 -17.85 8.46
CA GLU A 369 -22.81 -16.92 9.45
C GLU A 369 -22.02 -17.00 10.76
N LEU A 370 -21.77 -18.21 11.26
CA LEU A 370 -20.92 -18.42 12.44
C LEU A 370 -19.49 -17.90 12.25
N PHE A 371 -18.93 -18.03 11.05
CA PHE A 371 -17.60 -17.51 10.73
C PHE A 371 -17.55 -15.98 10.75
N VAL A 372 -18.58 -15.30 10.24
CA VAL A 372 -18.66 -13.84 10.31
C VAL A 372 -18.80 -13.39 11.76
N ASN A 373 -19.65 -14.04 12.55
CA ASN A 373 -19.81 -13.73 13.98
C ASN A 373 -18.51 -13.91 14.75
N PHE A 374 -17.75 -14.99 14.49
CA PHE A 374 -16.42 -15.16 15.08
C PHE A 374 -15.45 -14.02 14.72
N CYS A 375 -15.48 -13.53 13.48
CA CYS A 375 -14.67 -12.38 13.07
C CYS A 375 -15.07 -11.11 13.85
N GLU A 376 -16.38 -10.84 14.00
CA GLU A 376 -16.89 -9.71 14.76
C GLU A 376 -16.49 -9.78 16.25
N ASP A 377 -16.64 -10.96 16.87
CA ASP A 377 -16.24 -11.21 18.25
C ASP A 377 -14.73 -11.04 18.45
N THR A 378 -13.92 -11.50 17.49
CA THR A 378 -12.46 -11.37 17.55
C THR A 378 -12.01 -9.91 17.50
N ILE A 379 -12.69 -9.07 16.70
CA ILE A 379 -12.39 -7.63 16.66
C ILE A 379 -12.64 -7.01 18.04
N PHE A 380 -13.75 -7.38 18.70
CA PHE A 380 -14.03 -6.93 20.06
C PHE A 380 -12.96 -7.41 21.05
N GLU A 381 -12.56 -8.68 20.99
CA GLU A 381 -11.50 -9.24 21.85
C GLU A 381 -10.16 -8.52 21.67
N MET A 382 -9.76 -8.23 20.42
CA MET A 382 -8.55 -7.47 20.11
C MET A 382 -8.58 -6.04 20.66
N ASN A 383 -9.71 -5.34 20.54
CA ASN A 383 -9.87 -3.98 21.05
C ASN A 383 -9.77 -3.92 22.58
N ILE A 384 -10.34 -4.90 23.28
CA ILE A 384 -10.23 -4.98 24.75
C ILE A 384 -8.79 -5.31 25.17
N ALA A 385 -8.10 -6.21 24.45
CA ALA A 385 -6.72 -6.55 24.73
C ALA A 385 -5.77 -5.35 24.62
N SER A 386 -5.97 -4.45 23.64
CA SER A 386 -5.15 -3.24 23.52
C SER A 386 -5.38 -2.27 24.68
N GLN A 387 -6.64 -2.05 25.09
CA GLN A 387 -6.98 -1.14 26.19
C GLN A 387 -6.40 -1.59 27.54
N ILE A 388 -6.34 -2.89 27.78
CA ILE A 388 -5.76 -3.43 29.02
C ILE A 388 -4.22 -3.27 29.01
N SER A 389 -3.58 -3.52 27.87
CA SER A 389 -2.13 -3.36 27.72
C SER A 389 -1.69 -1.90 27.95
N GLU A 390 -2.47 -0.93 27.51
CA GLU A 390 -2.20 0.51 27.71
C GLU A 390 -2.36 0.93 29.19
N GLN A 391 -3.21 0.26 29.96
CA GLN A 391 -3.41 0.54 31.38
C GLN A 391 -2.31 -0.05 32.27
N ASP A 392 -1.73 -1.19 31.88
CA ASP A 392 -0.64 -1.83 32.63
C ASP A 392 0.72 -1.10 32.45
N GLU A 393 0.94 -0.37 31.36
CA GLU A 393 2.15 0.45 31.16
C GLU A 393 2.16 1.74 32.01
N GLY A 394 1.00 2.17 32.53
CA GLY A 394 0.88 3.32 33.45
C GLY A 394 1.04 2.99 34.94
N GLY A 395 1.30 1.72 35.29
CA GLY A 395 1.31 1.24 36.68
C GLY A 395 2.70 1.08 37.32
N ALA A 396 3.78 1.41 36.62
CA ALA A 396 5.15 1.17 37.06
C ALA A 396 5.98 2.45 37.13
N GLU A 397 5.49 3.50 37.79
CA GLU A 397 6.33 4.57 38.32
C GLU A 397 6.40 4.43 39.86
N GLU A 398 7.54 3.87 40.29
CA GLU A 398 8.25 4.01 41.57
C GLU A 398 7.40 4.30 42.83
N GLU A 399 7.07 3.24 43.58
CA GLU A 399 7.02 3.34 45.05
C GLU A 399 8.46 3.53 45.55
N ASP A 400 8.85 4.76 45.92
CA ASP A 400 9.79 4.95 47.03
C ASP A 400 9.72 6.37 47.65
N ASP A 401 9.67 6.35 48.98
CA ASP A 401 9.97 7.37 50.00
C ASP A 401 9.03 8.58 50.24
N GLU A 402 8.31 8.50 51.36
CA GLU A 402 7.82 9.64 52.14
C GLU A 402 8.97 10.60 52.56
N PRO A 403 8.66 11.88 52.82
CA PRO A 403 8.56 12.25 54.23
C PRO A 403 7.39 13.17 54.59
N GLU A 404 6.91 12.99 55.83
CA GLU A 404 5.95 13.81 56.56
C GLU A 404 6.23 15.33 56.53
N GLY A 405 5.15 16.13 56.50
CA GLY A 405 5.14 17.43 57.18
C GLY A 405 4.10 18.47 56.71
N GLY A 406 3.02 18.64 57.50
CA GLY A 406 2.44 19.97 57.76
C GLY A 406 1.10 20.32 57.10
N ALA A 407 0.06 20.40 57.93
CA ALA A 407 -1.31 20.79 57.60
C ALA A 407 -1.49 22.30 57.30
N GLU A 408 -2.43 22.66 56.40
CA GLU A 408 -3.70 23.38 56.69
C GLU A 408 -4.32 24.01 55.42
N GLY A 409 -5.60 23.67 55.16
CA GLY A 409 -6.68 24.62 54.93
C GLY A 409 -6.87 25.29 53.54
N GLY A 410 -8.01 24.99 52.90
CA GLY A 410 -8.65 25.92 51.95
C GLY A 410 -9.44 25.25 50.83
N ALA A 411 -10.76 25.20 50.96
CA ALA A 411 -11.68 24.81 49.89
C ALA A 411 -11.97 26.00 48.97
N GLU A 412 -11.99 25.80 47.66
CA GLU A 412 -12.84 26.53 46.72
C GLU A 412 -13.06 25.71 45.43
N GLU A 413 -14.33 25.58 45.05
CA GLU A 413 -14.84 25.02 43.79
C GLU A 413 -14.68 26.04 42.64
N GLY A 414 -14.48 25.56 41.40
CA GLY A 414 -14.88 26.35 40.22
C GLY A 414 -14.16 26.07 38.90
N GLY A 415 -14.70 25.13 38.10
CA GLY A 415 -14.79 25.23 36.63
C GLY A 415 -13.56 24.90 35.78
N GLY A 416 -13.37 23.62 35.45
CA GLY A 416 -12.56 23.17 34.31
C GLY A 416 -13.45 22.84 33.11
N GLU A 417 -13.08 23.39 31.95
CA GLU A 417 -13.69 23.19 30.65
C GLU A 417 -13.55 21.74 30.16
N ASP A 418 -14.60 21.25 29.49
CA ASP A 418 -14.67 19.95 28.81
C ASP A 418 -13.56 19.80 27.76
N GLY A 419 -12.53 19.00 28.08
CA GLY A 419 -11.66 18.37 27.10
C GLY A 419 -12.34 17.11 26.55
N GLN A 420 -12.81 17.18 25.30
CA GLN A 420 -13.25 15.99 24.56
C GLN A 420 -12.09 14.99 24.46
N SER A 421 -12.31 13.80 25.02
CA SER A 421 -11.36 12.69 25.05
C SER A 421 -11.13 12.11 23.65
N GLU A 422 -9.86 11.88 23.32
CA GLU A 422 -9.33 11.32 22.06
C GLU A 422 -9.90 9.95 21.67
N SER A 423 -10.66 9.29 22.55
CA SER A 423 -11.34 8.02 22.28
C SER A 423 -12.45 8.11 21.23
N SER A 424 -13.07 9.29 21.04
CA SER A 424 -14.06 9.48 19.95
C SER A 424 -13.42 9.67 18.57
N LEU A 425 -12.13 10.01 18.50
CA LEU A 425 -11.38 10.10 17.24
C LEU A 425 -10.94 8.71 16.75
N ALA A 426 -10.54 7.81 17.66
CA ALA A 426 -10.17 6.44 17.31
C ALA A 426 -11.33 5.61 16.71
N PHE A 427 -12.57 5.87 17.13
CA PHE A 427 -13.75 5.22 16.55
C PHE A 427 -14.13 5.78 15.16
N ALA A 428 -13.77 7.03 14.88
CA ALA A 428 -13.89 7.60 13.54
C ALA A 428 -12.84 6.99 12.59
N ASP A 429 -11.61 6.78 13.08
CA ASP A 429 -10.51 6.19 12.31
C ASP A 429 -10.76 4.72 11.91
N PHE A 430 -11.39 3.92 12.78
CA PHE A 430 -11.73 2.53 12.48
C PHE A 430 -12.80 2.40 11.37
N ASN A 431 -13.80 3.29 11.34
CA ASN A 431 -14.81 3.29 10.28
C ASN A 431 -14.29 3.85 8.95
N SER A 432 -13.25 4.69 8.97
CA SER A 432 -12.55 5.09 7.74
C SER A 432 -11.66 4.00 7.15
N ALA A 433 -11.24 3.00 7.92
CA ALA A 433 -10.37 1.93 7.43
C ALA A 433 -11.07 0.93 6.46
N PHE A 434 -12.41 0.88 6.46
CA PHE A 434 -13.20 0.13 5.48
C PHE A 434 -13.72 0.99 4.31
N GLN A 435 -13.40 2.29 4.29
CA GLN A 435 -13.65 3.15 3.15
C GLN A 435 -12.40 3.14 2.26
N LEU A 436 -12.52 2.54 1.07
CA LEU A 436 -11.64 2.88 -0.06
C LEU A 436 -11.64 4.41 -0.23
N PRO A 437 -10.53 5.04 -0.65
CA PRO A 437 -10.41 6.50 -0.64
C PRO A 437 -11.35 7.14 -1.66
N GLY A 438 -12.54 7.51 -1.20
CA GLY A 438 -13.55 8.35 -1.85
C GLY A 438 -14.36 9.02 -0.74
N HIS A 439 -14.08 10.29 -0.47
CA HIS A 439 -14.67 11.01 0.67
C HIS A 439 -15.96 11.73 0.26
N VAL A 440 -17.10 11.13 0.65
CA VAL A 440 -18.42 11.77 0.68
C VAL A 440 -18.60 12.51 2.01
N HIS A 441 -18.74 13.83 1.95
CA HIS A 441 -19.25 14.64 3.06
C HIS A 441 -20.65 15.14 2.70
N ALA A 442 -21.69 14.51 3.29
CA ALA A 442 -23.07 14.98 3.15
C ALA A 442 -23.33 16.10 4.17
N GLN A 443 -23.19 17.36 3.74
CA GLN A 443 -23.74 18.50 4.47
C GLN A 443 -25.27 18.49 4.38
N GLN A 444 -25.92 18.46 5.54
CA GLN A 444 -27.36 18.64 5.68
C GLN A 444 -27.76 20.09 5.37
N PHE A 445 -28.72 20.26 4.44
CA PHE A 445 -29.54 21.48 4.34
C PHE A 445 -31.03 21.12 4.26
N PRO A 446 -31.93 21.97 4.77
CA PRO A 446 -33.24 21.57 5.29
C PRO A 446 -34.26 21.30 4.18
N ARG A 447 -35.04 20.22 4.34
CA ARG A 447 -36.17 19.90 3.46
C ARG A 447 -37.40 20.73 3.82
N ALA A 448 -38.01 21.31 2.79
CA ALA A 448 -39.22 22.11 2.83
C ALA A 448 -40.46 21.30 3.29
N VAL A 449 -41.34 21.99 4.02
CA VAL A 449 -42.66 21.53 4.49
C VAL A 449 -43.64 21.41 3.31
N PRO A 450 -44.52 20.40 3.31
CA PRO A 450 -45.94 20.76 3.22
C PRO A 450 -46.87 19.89 4.08
N GLY A 451 -47.87 20.56 4.66
CA GLY A 451 -49.26 20.07 4.63
C GLY A 451 -49.72 19.14 5.74
N ALA A 452 -50.34 19.73 6.76
CA ALA A 452 -51.08 19.08 7.83
C ALA A 452 -52.21 18.16 7.36
N MET A 453 -52.39 17.04 8.08
CA MET A 453 -53.70 16.59 8.56
C MET A 453 -53.49 15.67 9.78
N GLN A 454 -54.16 16.06 10.86
CA GLN A 454 -54.26 15.38 12.16
C GLN A 454 -55.02 14.05 12.03
N ASP A 455 -54.63 13.05 12.82
CA ASP A 455 -55.53 12.38 13.76
C ASP A 455 -54.74 11.53 14.77
N ASP A 456 -55.21 11.58 16.01
CA ASP A 456 -54.63 11.06 17.25
C ASP A 456 -54.75 9.53 17.41
N ALA A 457 -53.75 8.89 18.05
CA ALA A 457 -53.96 7.82 19.05
C ALA A 457 -52.64 7.46 19.77
N GLU A 458 -52.75 7.32 21.09
CA GLU A 458 -51.70 7.16 22.11
C GLU A 458 -51.02 5.78 22.16
N GLY A 459 -49.73 5.78 22.53
CA GLY A 459 -49.13 4.89 23.55
C GLY A 459 -48.56 3.53 23.12
N ASP A 460 -47.22 3.40 23.11
CA ASP A 460 -46.45 2.54 24.05
C ASP A 460 -44.93 2.69 23.79
N GLY A 461 -44.12 2.69 24.85
CA GLY A 461 -42.69 2.95 24.82
C GLY A 461 -41.85 1.67 24.76
N GLY A 462 -40.78 1.69 23.94
CA GLY A 462 -39.70 0.71 24.02
C GLY A 462 -38.95 0.49 22.70
N GLY A 463 -37.61 0.70 22.72
CA GLY A 463 -36.67 0.06 21.79
C GLY A 463 -36.32 0.83 20.50
N LEU A 464 -35.38 1.78 20.58
CA LEU A 464 -34.65 2.31 19.42
C LEU A 464 -33.47 1.38 19.12
N GLY A 465 -33.48 0.70 17.96
CA GLY A 465 -32.33 -0.08 17.50
C GLY A 465 -32.58 -1.14 16.43
N HIS A 466 -33.65 -1.07 15.62
CA HIS A 466 -33.91 -2.13 14.65
C HIS A 466 -34.58 -1.65 13.35
N THR A 467 -33.93 -0.79 12.55
CA THR A 467 -34.31 -0.58 11.13
C THR A 467 -33.21 0.07 10.26
N LEU A 468 -32.00 -0.52 10.18
CA LEU A 468 -30.96 -0.02 9.26
C LEU A 468 -30.19 -1.09 8.46
N PHE A 469 -30.77 -2.27 8.25
CA PHE A 469 -30.31 -3.17 7.17
C PHE A 469 -31.51 -3.62 6.34
N GLY A 470 -31.61 -3.04 5.14
CA GLY A 470 -32.51 -3.50 4.10
C GLY A 470 -32.10 -4.91 3.68
N GLY A 471 -33.04 -5.85 3.82
CA GLY A 471 -32.92 -7.21 3.29
C GLY A 471 -32.69 -7.17 1.79
N GLY A 472 -31.66 -7.89 1.33
CA GLY A 472 -31.33 -8.00 -0.09
C GLY A 472 -30.11 -8.86 -0.43
N LEU A 473 -29.31 -9.30 0.55
CA LEU A 473 -28.06 -10.03 0.29
C LEU A 473 -28.11 -11.56 0.46
N VAL A 474 -29.29 -12.17 0.66
CA VAL A 474 -29.44 -13.63 0.88
C VAL A 474 -30.30 -14.29 -0.19
N GLU A 475 -30.03 -14.02 -1.47
CA GLU A 475 -30.72 -14.77 -2.55
C GLU A 475 -29.85 -15.10 -3.79
N GLY A 476 -28.52 -14.95 -3.69
CA GLY A 476 -27.61 -15.15 -4.82
C GLY A 476 -26.61 -16.31 -4.75
N ALA A 477 -26.35 -16.90 -3.57
CA ALA A 477 -25.21 -17.80 -3.36
C ALA A 477 -25.59 -19.25 -2.98
N LYS A 478 -26.57 -19.84 -3.67
CA LYS A 478 -26.81 -21.29 -3.62
C LYS A 478 -26.28 -21.93 -4.90
N ASN A 479 -25.14 -22.62 -4.78
CA ASN A 479 -24.69 -23.80 -5.55
C ASN A 479 -23.20 -23.77 -5.93
N ILE A 480 -22.31 -23.81 -4.94
CA ILE A 480 -20.98 -24.41 -5.10
C ILE A 480 -20.85 -25.44 -3.97
N THR A 481 -20.67 -26.71 -4.32
CA THR A 481 -20.59 -27.81 -3.35
C THR A 481 -19.19 -27.89 -2.74
N VAL A 482 -19.13 -27.92 -1.40
CA VAL A 482 -17.90 -27.96 -0.57
C VAL A 482 -16.94 -29.10 -0.94
N THR A 483 -17.45 -30.15 -1.57
CA THR A 483 -16.68 -31.29 -2.11
C THR A 483 -15.66 -30.92 -3.20
N GLU A 484 -15.91 -29.88 -4.01
CA GLU A 484 -14.95 -29.46 -5.06
C GLU A 484 -13.77 -28.67 -4.47
N ILE A 485 -13.97 -27.98 -3.35
CA ILE A 485 -12.93 -27.20 -2.65
C ILE A 485 -12.00 -28.17 -1.90
N LEU A 486 -12.55 -29.17 -1.21
CA LEU A 486 -11.77 -30.12 -0.41
C LEU A 486 -10.91 -31.08 -1.25
N ALA A 487 -11.27 -31.35 -2.51
CA ALA A 487 -10.49 -32.22 -3.40
C ALA A 487 -9.19 -31.57 -3.91
N SER A 488 -9.02 -30.26 -3.70
CA SER A 488 -7.88 -29.47 -4.21
C SER A 488 -6.78 -29.21 -3.16
N MET A 489 -7.00 -29.60 -1.90
CA MET A 489 -6.02 -29.41 -0.83
C MET A 489 -5.02 -30.58 -0.75
N PRO A 490 -3.70 -30.34 -0.75
CA PRO A 490 -2.72 -31.39 -0.51
C PRO A 490 -2.80 -31.86 0.96
N THR A 491 -2.80 -33.18 1.17
CA THR A 491 -2.86 -33.80 2.50
C THR A 491 -1.63 -33.47 3.35
N PRO A 492 -1.79 -33.13 4.66
CA PRO A 492 -0.67 -32.91 5.57
C PRO A 492 0.15 -34.19 5.79
N ARG A 493 1.49 -34.09 5.79
CA ARG A 493 2.40 -35.20 6.12
C ARG A 493 2.54 -35.30 7.65
N GLU A 494 2.45 -36.52 8.18
CA GLU A 494 2.43 -36.87 9.62
C GLU A 494 3.81 -36.92 10.31
N ASP A 495 4.78 -36.07 9.96
CA ASP A 495 6.10 -36.10 10.60
C ASP A 495 6.46 -34.74 11.22
N GLU A 496 5.81 -34.39 12.34
CA GLU A 496 6.32 -33.34 13.25
C GLU A 496 5.77 -33.46 14.69
N VAL A 497 5.49 -34.69 15.13
CA VAL A 497 5.18 -34.98 16.55
C VAL A 497 6.24 -35.93 17.09
N HIS A 498 7.38 -35.38 17.50
CA HIS A 498 8.08 -35.73 18.76
C HIS A 498 9.35 -34.89 18.92
N GLY A 499 9.42 -34.16 20.04
CA GLY A 499 10.56 -33.35 20.45
C GLY A 499 11.57 -34.10 21.32
N ASP A 500 12.84 -33.78 21.04
CA ASP A 500 14.08 -33.68 21.85
C ASP A 500 14.58 -34.84 22.74
N GLY A 501 15.91 -35.06 22.68
CA GLY A 501 16.67 -36.03 23.48
C GLY A 501 18.12 -36.21 22.99
N ARG A 502 19.05 -35.53 23.68
CA ARG A 502 20.51 -35.44 23.44
C ARG A 502 21.28 -36.77 23.23
N GLU A 503 22.38 -36.63 22.48
CA GLU A 503 23.78 -37.02 22.78
C GLU A 503 24.53 -38.05 21.88
N ALA A 504 25.73 -37.60 21.47
CA ALA A 504 26.98 -38.34 21.22
C ALA A 504 27.28 -39.06 19.88
N SER A 505 28.15 -38.39 19.11
CA SER A 505 29.34 -38.89 18.37
C SER A 505 29.53 -40.40 18.14
N ARG A 506 29.67 -40.80 16.86
CA ARG A 506 30.78 -41.65 16.40
C ARG A 506 30.98 -41.62 14.88
N LYS A 507 32.22 -41.33 14.47
CA LYS A 507 32.78 -41.60 13.13
C LYS A 507 33.17 -43.08 13.00
N GLU A 508 33.43 -43.46 11.74
CA GLU A 508 34.13 -44.65 11.20
C GLU A 508 33.21 -45.77 10.69
N VAL A 509 33.48 -46.55 9.62
CA VAL A 509 34.36 -46.60 8.43
C VAL A 509 33.94 -47.90 7.68
N GLU A 510 34.22 -47.97 6.36
CA GLU A 510 34.38 -49.19 5.50
C GLU A 510 33.18 -50.00 4.94
N ALA A 511 33.04 -49.88 3.61
CA ALA A 511 33.28 -50.88 2.56
C ALA A 511 32.74 -52.33 2.68
N GLY A 512 32.16 -52.82 1.56
CA GLY A 512 32.42 -54.20 1.09
C GLY A 512 31.30 -54.98 0.41
N HIS A 513 31.39 -55.07 -0.92
CA HIS A 513 31.33 -56.31 -1.73
C HIS A 513 30.00 -56.85 -2.32
N GLU A 514 29.84 -56.53 -3.62
CA GLU A 514 29.67 -57.40 -4.82
C GLU A 514 28.82 -58.69 -4.82
N ARG A 515 28.08 -58.87 -5.93
CA ARG A 515 28.22 -59.90 -7.01
C ARG A 515 26.86 -60.11 -7.71
N MET A 516 26.66 -60.50 -8.98
CA MET A 516 27.46 -60.76 -10.18
C MET A 516 26.43 -60.99 -11.31
N HIS A 517 26.72 -60.61 -12.56
CA HIS A 517 26.60 -61.48 -13.75
C HIS A 517 27.15 -60.77 -15.00
N GLY A 518 28.18 -61.36 -15.63
CA GLY A 518 28.76 -60.93 -16.92
C GLY A 518 28.18 -61.69 -18.12
N PRO A 519 28.96 -61.95 -19.20
CA PRO A 519 29.24 -60.98 -20.27
C PRO A 519 29.17 -61.58 -21.71
N GLY A 520 29.30 -60.73 -22.74
CA GLY A 520 29.68 -61.11 -24.12
C GLY A 520 29.84 -59.86 -25.01
N ARG A 521 31.07 -59.48 -25.41
CA ARG A 521 31.68 -59.60 -26.78
C ARG A 521 30.78 -59.09 -27.90
N GLY A 522 31.16 -58.26 -28.86
CA GLY A 522 32.41 -57.75 -29.48
C GLY A 522 31.93 -57.20 -30.85
N GLU A 523 32.44 -56.09 -31.38
CA GLU A 523 33.38 -56.02 -32.52
C GLU A 523 33.35 -54.57 -33.06
N GLU A 524 34.46 -54.20 -33.69
CA GLU A 524 34.87 -52.89 -34.20
C GLU A 524 34.42 -52.63 -35.66
N GLU A 525 34.83 -51.46 -36.17
CA GLU A 525 34.93 -51.03 -37.59
C GLU A 525 33.64 -50.45 -38.20
N GLU A 526 33.65 -49.41 -39.04
CA GLU A 526 34.65 -48.43 -39.48
C GLU A 526 33.87 -47.25 -40.14
N GLU A 527 34.61 -46.17 -40.39
CA GLU A 527 34.36 -45.00 -41.28
C GLU A 527 33.46 -45.22 -42.52
N ASP A 528 32.67 -44.21 -42.90
CA ASP A 528 33.09 -43.34 -44.02
C ASP A 528 32.31 -42.03 -44.15
N SER A 529 32.97 -41.09 -44.82
CA SER A 529 32.67 -39.69 -45.02
C SER A 529 32.09 -39.41 -46.43
N GLN A 530 31.57 -38.17 -46.59
CA GLN A 530 31.26 -37.44 -47.83
C GLN A 530 29.93 -37.70 -48.54
N THR A 531 29.03 -36.71 -48.51
CA THR A 531 29.01 -35.66 -49.56
C THR A 531 28.38 -34.37 -49.04
#